data_AF-A0A2V6G8J0-F1
#
_entry.id   AF-A0A2V6G8J0-F1
#
_cell.length_a   1.000
_cell.length_b   1.000
_cell.length_c   1.000
_cell.angle_alpha   90.00
_cell.angle_beta   90.00
_cell.angle_gamma   90.00
#
_symmetry.space_group_name_H-M   'P 1'
#
loop_
_entity.id
_entity.type
_entity.pdbx_description
1 polymer ?
#
loop_
_entity_poly.entity_id
_entity_poly.type
_entity_poly.pdbx_seq_one_letter_code
_entity_poly.pdbx_strand_id
1 'polypeptide(L)' 'MSTVNKFDWLSADQLKAELPRGAVIGREIIVLEQTSSTNDAVSRVASTGGLPSRLEGLVVFAEHQTDGRGQRGNR' A
#
# COMPACT_ATOMS: atom_id res chain seq x y z
N MET A 1 19.31 3.55 16.58
CA MET A 1 18.61 3.35 15.30
C MET A 1 18.59 1.85 15.04
N SER A 2 17.47 1.20 15.33
CA SER A 2 17.27 -0.23 15.06
C SER A 2 17.20 -0.41 13.55
N THR A 3 18.16 -1.14 12.99
CA THR A 3 18.11 -1.63 11.61
C THR A 3 16.89 -2.54 11.50
N VAL A 4 15.81 -2.03 10.91
CA VAL A 4 14.63 -2.84 10.58
C VAL A 4 15.11 -3.95 9.66
N ASN A 5 14.99 -5.19 10.12
CA ASN A 5 15.41 -6.34 9.34
C ASN A 5 14.45 -6.48 8.16
N LYS A 6 14.96 -6.67 6.95
CA LYS A 6 14.14 -6.84 5.73
C LYS A 6 13.14 -8.02 5.84
N PHE A 7 13.39 -8.94 6.77
CA PHE A 7 12.48 -10.05 7.12
C PHE A 7 11.22 -9.63 7.86
N ASP A 8 11.16 -8.42 8.42
CA ASP A 8 10.02 -7.88 9.18
C ASP A 8 9.11 -6.98 8.32
N TRP A 9 9.38 -6.87 7.02
CA TRP A 9 8.54 -6.11 6.10
C TRP A 9 7.23 -6.85 5.81
N LEU A 10 6.18 -6.06 5.57
CA LEU A 10 4.91 -6.55 5.10
C LEU A 10 5.10 -7.27 3.75
N SER A 11 4.46 -8.44 3.66
CA SER A 11 4.30 -9.16 2.41
C SER A 11 2.83 -9.18 2.03
N ALA A 12 2.52 -8.77 0.80
CA ALA A 12 1.17 -8.82 0.28
C ALA A 12 0.58 -10.24 0.33
N ASP A 13 1.40 -11.26 0.11
CA ASP A 13 0.98 -12.65 0.10
C ASP A 13 0.72 -13.17 1.52
N GLN A 14 1.59 -12.82 2.48
CA GLN A 14 1.36 -13.17 3.89
C GLN A 14 0.11 -12.47 4.43
N LEU A 15 -0.07 -11.18 4.14
CA LEU A 15 -1.27 -10.44 4.52
C LEU A 15 -2.54 -11.13 4.00
N LYS A 16 -2.57 -11.56 2.74
CA LYS A 16 -3.73 -12.28 2.20
C LYS A 16 -3.95 -13.64 2.85
N ALA A 17 -2.87 -14.36 3.14
CA ALA A 17 -2.93 -15.72 3.71
C ALA A 17 -3.37 -15.74 5.18
N GLU A 18 -3.00 -14.70 5.94
CA GLU A 18 -3.24 -14.65 7.39
C GLU A 18 -4.52 -13.92 7.79
N LEU A 19 -5.23 -13.30 6.84
CA LEU A 19 -6.51 -12.66 7.13
C LEU A 19 -7.53 -13.69 7.66
N PRO A 20 -8.23 -13.37 8.77
CA PRO A 20 -9.29 -14.22 9.28
C PRO A 20 -10.36 -14.49 8.22
N ARG A 21 -10.99 -15.68 8.31
CA ARG A 21 -12.04 -16.05 7.36
C ARG A 21 -13.14 -15.00 7.32
N GLY A 22 -13.38 -14.44 6.13
CA GLY A 22 -14.40 -13.41 5.89
C GLY A 22 -13.91 -11.97 6.04
N ALA A 23 -12.67 -11.74 6.48
CA ALA A 23 -12.06 -10.41 6.49
C ALA A 23 -11.48 -10.06 5.12
N VAL A 24 -11.78 -8.86 4.61
CA VAL A 24 -11.25 -8.35 3.35
C VAL A 24 -10.75 -6.92 3.58
N ILE A 25 -9.47 -6.69 3.32
CA ILE A 25 -8.87 -5.35 3.34
C ILE A 25 -8.79 -4.74 1.93
N GLY A 26 -8.74 -5.58 0.89
CA GLY A 26 -8.68 -5.18 -0.51
C GLY A 26 -8.73 -6.36 -1.46
N ARG A 27 -9.02 -6.09 -2.74
CA ARG A 27 -9.00 -7.06 -3.85
C ARG A 27 -7.60 -7.24 -4.41
N GLU A 28 -6.84 -6.15 -4.46
CA GLU A 28 -5.44 -6.12 -4.85
C GLU A 28 -4.64 -5.40 -3.76
N ILE A 29 -3.53 -6.01 -3.34
CA ILE A 29 -2.66 -5.47 -2.31
C ILE A 29 -1.27 -5.35 -2.91
N ILE A 30 -0.71 -4.15 -2.83
CA ILE A 30 0.65 -3.81 -3.23
C ILE A 30 1.38 -3.35 -1.98
N VAL A 31 2.56 -3.91 -1.72
CA VAL A 31 3.46 -3.42 -0.68
C VAL A 31 4.69 -2.82 -1.35
N LEU A 32 5.01 -1.58 -0.99
CA LEU A 32 6.18 -0.86 -1.46
C LEU A 32 7.20 -0.75 -0.33
N GLU A 33 8.49 -0.93 -0.63
CA GLU A 33 9.55 -0.64 0.34
C GLU A 33 9.55 0.86 0.70
N GLN A 34 9.42 1.73 -0.31
CA GLN A 34 9.44 3.17 -0.10
C GLN A 34 8.58 3.88 -1.12
N THR A 35 7.89 4.94 -0.70
CA THR A 35 7.21 5.89 -1.58
C THR A 35 7.25 7.28 -1.00
N SER A 36 7.03 8.32 -1.80
CA SER A 36 6.79 9.66 -1.25
C SER A 36 5.47 9.69 -0.50
N SER A 37 4.40 9.23 -1.15
CA SER A 37 3.03 9.20 -0.63
C SER A 37 2.29 7.97 -1.16
N THR A 38 1.62 7.23 -0.28
CA THR A 38 0.77 6.08 -0.67
C THR A 38 -0.42 6.54 -1.52
N ASN A 39 -1.01 7.70 -1.22
CA ASN A 39 -2.05 8.31 -2.06
C ASN A 39 -1.57 8.59 -3.50
N ASP A 40 -0.30 8.98 -3.64
CA ASP A 40 0.29 9.29 -4.96
C ASP A 40 0.53 8.00 -5.73
N ALA A 41 0.98 6.95 -5.04
CA ALA A 41 1.14 5.63 -5.63
C ALA A 41 -0.20 5.11 -6.18
N VAL A 42 -1.28 5.21 -5.40
CA VAL A 42 -2.64 4.85 -5.86
C VAL A 42 -3.07 5.69 -7.07
N SER A 43 -2.87 7.01 -7.02
CA SER A 43 -3.22 7.91 -8.13
C SER A 43 -2.42 7.63 -9.40
N ARG A 44 -1.15 7.24 -9.28
CA ARG A 44 -0.32 6.81 -10.41
C ARG A 44 -0.85 5.52 -11.04
N VAL A 45 -1.16 4.51 -10.23
CA VAL A 45 -1.72 3.23 -10.71
C VAL A 45 -3.04 3.48 -11.47
N ALA A 46 -3.87 4.40 -10.99
CA ALA A 46 -5.08 4.81 -11.69
C ALA A 46 -4.79 5.51 -13.02
N SER A 47 -3.80 6.40 -13.04
CA SER A 47 -3.45 7.20 -14.22
C SER A 47 -2.74 6.40 -15.32
N THR A 48 -2.00 5.34 -14.97
CA THR A 48 -1.22 4.54 -15.93
C THR A 48 -2.03 3.44 -16.64
N GLY A 49 -3.36 3.56 -16.69
CA GLY A 49 -4.22 2.66 -17.46
C GLY A 49 -4.59 1.35 -16.75
N GLY A 50 -4.60 1.34 -15.41
CA GLY A 50 -5.24 0.25 -14.67
C GLY A 50 -6.70 0.09 -15.11
N LEU A 51 -7.16 -1.15 -15.34
CA LEU A 51 -8.59 -1.40 -15.61
C LEU A 51 -9.41 -0.79 -14.44
N PRO A 52 -10.54 -0.11 -14.68
CA PRO A 52 -11.34 0.50 -13.60
C PRO A 52 -11.71 -0.51 -12.50
N SER A 53 -11.98 -1.76 -12.88
CA SER A 53 -12.28 -2.87 -11.97
C SER A 53 -11.09 -3.32 -11.12
N ARG A 54 -9.86 -3.03 -11.55
CA ARG A 54 -8.62 -3.34 -10.83
C ARG A 54 -8.31 -2.30 -9.75
N LEU A 55 -8.82 -1.08 -9.91
CA LEU A 55 -8.66 0.00 -8.93
C LEU A 55 -9.64 -0.14 -7.75
N GLU A 56 -10.80 -0.75 -7.98
CA GLU A 56 -11.76 -1.00 -6.91
C GLU A 56 -11.16 -1.97 -5.87
N GLY A 57 -11.03 -1.52 -4.63
CA GLY A 57 -10.43 -2.31 -3.56
C GLY A 57 -8.91 -2.48 -3.70
N LEU A 58 -8.22 -1.61 -4.44
CA LEU A 58 -6.76 -1.52 -4.40
C LEU A 58 -6.29 -0.98 -3.05
N VAL A 59 -5.34 -1.69 -2.44
CA VAL A 59 -4.67 -1.29 -1.20
C VAL A 59 -3.18 -1.17 -1.46
N VAL A 60 -2.60 -0.06 -1.03
CA VAL A 60 -1.16 0.19 -1.11
C VAL A 60 -0.62 0.39 0.30
N PHE A 61 0.27 -0.49 0.72
CA PHE A 61 1.11 -0.31 1.90
C PHE A 61 2.49 0.21 1.49
N ALA A 62 3.14 0.92 2.40
CA ALA A 62 4.55 1.29 2.24
C ALA A 62 5.27 1.13 3.59
N GLU A 63 6.44 0.49 3.60
CA GLU A 63 7.28 0.42 4.81
C GLU A 63 7.74 1.80 5.23
N HIS A 64 8.03 2.67 4.25
CA HIS A 64 8.44 4.04 4.51
C HIS A 64 7.82 5.06 3.56
N GLN A 65 7.27 6.13 4.13
CA GLN A 65 6.82 7.32 3.39
C GLN A 65 7.75 8.51 3.66
N THR A 66 8.25 9.15 2.60
CA THR A 66 9.17 10.31 2.73
C THR A 66 8.47 11.67 2.66
N ASP A 67 7.29 11.75 2.06
CA ASP A 67 6.50 12.99 1.91
C ASP A 67 5.00 12.65 2.07
N GLY A 68 4.66 12.08 3.23
CA GLY A 68 3.30 11.74 3.60
C GLY A 68 2.37 12.95 3.49
N ARG A 69 1.19 12.76 2.89
CA ARG A 69 0.21 13.82 2.68
C ARG A 69 -0.98 13.67 3.62
N GLY A 70 -1.05 14.54 4.61
CA GLY A 70 -2.23 14.73 5.45
C GLY A 70 -3.29 15.60 4.79
N GLN A 71 -4.43 15.74 5.46
CA GLN A 71 -5.51 16.60 4.96
C GLN A 71 -5.08 18.08 4.93
N ARG A 72 -5.60 18.82 3.95
CA ARG A 72 -5.38 20.28 3.80
C ARG A 72 -3.91 20.70 3.71
N GLY A 73 -3.05 19.83 3.17
CA GLY A 73 -1.62 20.12 3.00
C GLY A 73 -0.77 19.91 4.25
N ASN A 74 -1.35 19.33 5.32
CA ASN A 74 -0.58 18.89 6.48
C ASN A 74 0.32 17.70 6.10
N ARG A 75 1.39 17.48 6.87
CA ARG A 75 2.32 16.36 6.73
C ARG A 75 2.32 15.51 7.99
#